data_AF-A0A3C1FYS7-F1
#
_entry.id   AF-A0A3C1FYS7-F1
#
_cell.length_a   1.000
_cell.length_b   1.000
_cell.length_c   1.000
_cell.angle_alpha   90.00
_cell.angle_beta   90.00
_cell.angle_gamma   90.00
#
_symmetry.space_group_name_H-M   'P 1'
#
loop_
_entity.id
_entity.type
_entity.pdbx_description
1 polymer ?
#
loop_
_entity_poly.entity_id
_entity_poly.type
_entity_poly.pdbx_seq_one_letter_code
_entity_poly.pdbx_strand_id
1 'polypeptide(L)' 'MSIKVLAEAIILQSIEDLWSTDHRRESASFLGGEGFRIAAEIAGLESNERRRIFDLVKEIFTRENVVCLQKAIAGSWK' A
#
# COMPACT_ATOMS: atom_id res chain seq x y z
N MET A 1 -0.89 -12.18 20.36
CA MET A 1 -0.66 -11.77 18.95
C MET A 1 0.25 -10.55 18.98
N SER A 2 1.36 -10.55 18.24
CA SER A 2 2.30 -9.43 18.24
C SER A 2 1.78 -8.28 17.36
N ILE A 3 2.03 -7.04 17.76
CA ILE A 3 1.72 -5.85 16.95
C ILE A 3 2.43 -5.88 15.58
N LYS A 4 3.60 -6.52 15.51
CA LYS A 4 4.33 -6.79 14.26
C LYS A 4 3.50 -7.64 13.29
N VAL A 5 2.97 -8.75 13.79
CA VAL A 5 2.16 -9.69 12.98
C VAL A 5 0.88 -9.03 12.50
N LEU A 6 0.27 -8.18 13.33
CA LEU A 6 -0.90 -7.40 12.92
C LEU A 6 -0.54 -6.41 11.80
N ALA A 7 0.59 -5.72 11.90
CA ALA A 7 1.03 -4.78 10.88
C ALA A 7 1.35 -5.47 9.54
N GLU A 8 2.03 -6.62 9.58
CA GLU A 8 2.26 -7.47 8.40
C GLU A 8 0.93 -7.90 7.75
N ALA A 9 -0.03 -8.36 8.56
CA ALA A 9 -1.35 -8.77 8.08
C ALA A 9 -2.11 -7.60 7.43
N ILE A 10 -2.08 -6.40 8.02
CA ILE A 10 -2.72 -5.20 7.45
C ILE A 10 -2.11 -4.84 6.09
N ILE A 11 -0.78 -4.92 5.96
CA ILE A 11 -0.08 -4.65 4.69
C ILE A 11 -0.52 -5.67 3.63
N LEU A 12 -0.50 -6.96 3.96
CA LEU A 12 -0.88 -8.04 3.04
C LEU A 12 -2.35 -7.93 2.62
N GLN A 13 -3.26 -7.71 3.56
CA GLN A 13 -4.68 -7.51 3.30
C GLN A 13 -4.90 -6.30 2.39
N SER A 14 -4.21 -5.19 2.65
CA SER A 14 -4.32 -4.00 1.80
C SER A 14 -3.84 -4.26 0.37
N ILE A 15 -2.80 -5.08 0.18
CA ILE A 15 -2.34 -5.47 -1.16
C ILE A 15 -3.38 -6.35 -1.85
N GLU A 16 -3.94 -7.35 -1.17
CA GLU A 16 -5.00 -8.22 -1.70
C GLU A 16 -6.25 -7.42 -2.11
N ASP A 17 -6.67 -6.50 -1.25
CA ASP A 17 -7.84 -5.66 -1.43
C ASP A 17 -7.74 -4.70 -2.62
N LEU A 18 -6.54 -4.50 -3.18
CA LEU A 18 -6.41 -3.74 -4.43
C LEU A 18 -7.12 -4.43 -5.61
N TRP A 19 -7.29 -5.75 -5.59
CA TRP A 19 -8.06 -6.46 -6.62
C TRP A 19 -9.57 -6.40 -6.37
N SER A 20 -10.02 -6.13 -5.14
CA SER A 20 -11.44 -5.97 -4.80
C SER A 20 -11.99 -4.64 -5.33
N THR A 21 -13.14 -4.64 -6.03
CA THR A 21 -13.78 -3.40 -6.48
C THR A 21 -14.17 -2.47 -5.33
N ASP A 22 -14.52 -3.05 -4.19
CA ASP A 22 -15.13 -2.33 -3.07
C ASP A 22 -14.07 -1.69 -2.17
N HIS A 23 -12.89 -2.34 -2.06
CA HIS A 23 -11.82 -1.92 -1.16
C HIS A 23 -10.63 -1.27 -1.88
N ARG A 24 -10.50 -1.42 -3.21
CA ARG A 24 -9.34 -0.95 -3.98
C ARG A 24 -8.96 0.50 -3.75
N ARG A 25 -9.94 1.41 -3.69
CA ARG A 25 -9.65 2.84 -3.51
C ARG A 25 -9.07 3.12 -2.12
N GLU A 26 -9.65 2.51 -1.09
CA GLU A 26 -9.22 2.69 0.29
C GLU A 26 -7.82 2.08 0.48
N SER A 27 -7.59 0.88 -0.03
CA SER A 27 -6.30 0.21 0.05
C SER A 27 -5.20 0.92 -0.75
N ALA A 28 -5.54 1.47 -1.92
CA ALA A 28 -4.63 2.34 -2.68
C ALA A 28 -4.28 3.62 -1.91
N SER A 29 -5.24 4.22 -1.23
CA SER A 29 -5.02 5.38 -0.37
C SER A 29 -4.16 5.04 0.85
N PHE A 30 -4.35 3.86 1.45
CA PHE A 30 -3.54 3.36 2.55
C PHE A 30 -2.07 3.16 2.12
N LEU A 31 -1.84 2.42 1.02
CA LEU A 31 -0.50 2.11 0.50
C LEU A 31 0.27 3.34 0.02
N GLY A 32 -0.45 4.37 -0.45
CA GLY A 32 0.13 5.66 -0.80
C GLY A 32 0.31 6.63 0.37
N GLY A 33 -0.20 6.29 1.56
CA GLY A 33 -0.33 7.23 2.68
C GLY A 33 0.47 6.85 3.92
N GLU A 34 0.24 7.63 4.97
CA GLU A 34 0.94 7.53 6.25
C GLU A 34 0.65 6.21 7.00
N GLY A 35 -0.54 5.63 6.78
CA GLY A 35 -0.92 4.34 7.38
C GLY A 35 0.03 3.22 6.97
N PHE A 36 0.42 3.16 5.69
CA PHE A 36 1.41 2.18 5.22
C PHE A 36 2.80 2.45 5.79
N ARG A 37 3.19 3.72 5.95
CA ARG A 37 4.47 4.09 6.56
C ARG A 37 4.58 3.52 7.98
N ILE A 38 3.54 3.70 8.80
CA ILE A 38 3.48 3.24 10.19
C ILE A 38 3.43 1.71 10.26
N ALA A 39 2.58 1.08 9.44
CA ALA A 39 2.50 -0.38 9.41
C ALA A 39 3.84 -1.01 8.99
N ALA A 40 4.52 -0.44 7.99
CA ALA A 40 5.83 -0.91 7.54
C ALA A 40 6.89 -0.79 8.64
N GLU A 41 6.89 0.32 9.38
CA GLU A 41 7.81 0.53 10.52
C GLU A 41 7.57 -0.50 11.63
N ILE A 42 6.32 -0.77 11.98
CA ILE A 42 5.94 -1.77 12.99
C ILE A 42 6.26 -3.20 12.52
N ALA A 43 6.08 -3.49 11.23
CA ALA A 43 6.47 -4.75 10.60
C ALA A 43 8.00 -4.96 10.58
N GLY A 44 8.77 -3.90 10.81
CA GLY A 44 10.23 -3.92 10.74
C GLY A 44 10.76 -3.90 9.31
N LEU A 45 9.99 -3.35 8.36
CA LEU A 45 10.42 -3.17 6.98
C LEU A 45 11.35 -1.96 6.85
N GLU A 46 12.49 -2.17 6.23
CA GLU A 46 13.41 -1.10 5.88
C GLU A 46 12.85 -0.21 4.75
N SER A 47 13.41 0.99 4.61
CA SER A 47 12.91 1.97 3.62
C SER A 47 13.02 1.49 2.17
N ASN A 48 14.01 0.65 1.86
CA ASN A 48 14.20 -0.03 0.57
C ASN A 48 13.12 -1.10 0.31
N GLU A 49 12.76 -1.90 1.31
CA GLU A 49 11.73 -2.93 1.23
C GLU A 49 10.34 -2.31 1.04
N ARG A 50 10.04 -1.26 1.81
CA ARG A 50 8.81 -0.47 1.65
C ARG A 50 8.68 0.09 0.23
N ARG A 51 9.77 0.63 -0.32
CA ARG A 51 9.79 1.16 -1.69
C ARG A 51 9.56 0.05 -2.72
N ARG A 52 10.18 -1.11 -2.55
CA ARG A 52 9.99 -2.27 -3.45
C ARG A 52 8.54 -2.74 -3.49
N ILE A 53 7.87 -2.82 -2.33
CA ILE A 53 6.44 -3.19 -2.26
C ILE A 53 5.60 -2.16 -3.01
N PHE A 54 5.86 -0.88 -2.78
CA PHE A 54 5.14 0.20 -3.46
C PHE A 54 5.37 0.17 -4.98
N ASP A 55 6.60 -0.04 -5.44
CA ASP A 55 6.94 -0.14 -6.87
C ASP A 55 6.27 -1.36 -7.51
N LEU A 56 6.23 -2.50 -6.82
CA LEU A 56 5.54 -3.71 -7.28
C LEU A 56 4.04 -3.45 -7.46
N VAL A 57 3.39 -2.86 -6.45
CA VAL A 57 1.98 -2.48 -6.51
C VAL A 57 1.75 -1.52 -7.67
N LYS A 58 2.60 -0.51 -7.83
CA LYS A 58 2.47 0.47 -8.91
C LYS A 58 2.58 -0.18 -10.29
N GLU A 59 3.53 -1.08 -10.52
CA GLU A 59 3.71 -1.76 -11.81
C GLU A 59 2.51 -2.65 -12.16
N ILE A 60 2.02 -3.43 -11.19
CA ILE A 60 0.87 -4.31 -11.37
C ILE A 60 -0.37 -3.49 -11.76
N PHE A 61 -0.63 -2.39 -11.05
CA PHE A 61 -1.84 -1.59 -11.27
C PHE A 61 -1.76 -0.62 -12.45
N THR A 62 -0.56 -0.21 -12.86
CA THR A 62 -0.37 0.59 -14.08
C THR A 62 -0.76 -0.19 -15.33
N ARG A 63 -0.57 -1.53 -15.31
CA ARG A 63 -0.97 -2.41 -16.42
C ARG A 63 -2.49 -2.62 -16.51
N GLU A 64 -3.21 -2.48 -15.40
CA GLU A 64 -4.67 -2.67 -15.34
C GLU A 64 -5.50 -1.38 -15.56
N ASN A 65 -4.90 -0.26 -15.98
CA ASN A 65 -5.63 0.98 -16.33
C ASN A 65 -6.50 1.54 -15.18
N VAL A 66 -6.05 1.45 -13.92
CA VAL A 66 -6.81 1.94 -12.76
C VAL A 66 -6.34 3.35 -12.36
N VAL A 67 -7.12 4.36 -12.74
CA VAL A 67 -6.92 5.81 -12.48
C VAL A 67 -6.75 6.18 -10.98
N CYS A 68 -7.11 5.29 -10.05
CA CYS A 68 -7.15 5.58 -8.61
C CYS A 68 -5.76 5.76 -7.97
N LEU A 69 -4.74 4.98 -8.37
CA LEU A 69 -3.40 5.10 -7.79
C LEU A 69 -2.68 6.37 -8.26
N GLN A 70 -2.88 6.79 -9.51
CA GLN A 70 -2.25 8.02 -10.02
C GLN A 70 -2.68 9.27 -9.22
N LYS A 71 -3.93 9.33 -8.74
CA LYS A 71 -4.42 10.45 -7.93
C LYS A 71 -3.88 10.42 -6.50
N ALA A 72 -3.74 9.24 -5.88
CA ALA A 72 -3.15 9.11 -4.55
C ALA A 72 -1.66 9.48 -4.54
N ILE A 73 -0.93 9.08 -5.59
CA ILE A 73 0.52 9.34 -5.73
C ILE A 73 0.80 10.81 -6.08
N ALA A 74 -0.03 11.44 -6.93
CA ALA A 74 0.14 12.84 -7.32
C ALA A 74 -0.27 13.85 -6.22
N GLY A 75 -1.07 13.42 -5.24
CA GLY A 75 -1.60 14.31 -4.19
C GLY A 75 -0.79 14.37 -2.89
N SER A 76 0.15 13.44 -2.67
CA SER A 76 0.77 13.27 -1.35
C SER A 76 2.16 13.91 -1.18
N TRP A 77 2.63 14.68 -2.17
CA TRP A 77 3.89 15.43 -2.09
C TRP A 77 3.66 16.92 -2.43
N LYS A 78 3.22 17.67 -1.42
CA LYS A 78 3.41 19.12 -1.30
C LYS A 78 3.87 19.44 0.11
#